data_AF-A0A958MBR0-F1
#
_entry.id   AF-A0A958MBR0-F1
#
_cell.length_a   1.000
_cell.length_b   1.000
_cell.length_c   1.000
_cell.angle_alpha   90.00
_cell.angle_beta   90.00
_cell.angle_gamma   90.00
#
_symmetry.space_group_name_H-M   'P 1'
#
loop_
_entity.id
_entity.type
_entity.pdbx_description
1 polymer ?
#
loop_
_entity_poly.entity_id
_entity_poly.type
_entity_poly.pdbx_seq_one_letter_code
_entity_poly.pdbx_strand_id
1 'polypeptide(L)' 'GSFRVVRGGGWVGYPEHCRVARRHRNNPDTRDIHIGFRLVFVP' A
#
# COMPACT_ATOMS: atom_id res chain seq x y z
N GLY A 1 3.98 1.62 -15.97
CA GLY A 1 2.64 1.93 -15.43
C GLY A 1 2.77 3.07 -14.43
N SER A 2 1.87 4.04 -14.48
CA SER A 2 2.01 5.33 -13.76
C SER A 2 1.71 5.28 -12.26
N PHE A 3 1.16 4.17 -11.75
CA PHE A 3 0.77 4.02 -10.34
C PHE A 3 1.62 2.97 -9.61
N ARG A 4 1.90 3.19 -8.32
CA ARG A 4 2.53 2.21 -7.41
C ARG A 4 1.47 1.48 -6.60
N VAL A 5 1.78 0.23 -6.25
CA VAL A 5 0.85 -0.63 -5.51
C VAL A 5 1.14 -0.53 -4.02
N VAL A 6 0.11 -0.24 -3.23
CA VAL A 6 0.12 -0.32 -1.76
C VAL A 6 -0.67 -1.56 -1.33
N ARG A 7 -0.17 -2.27 -0.32
CA ARG A 7 -0.74 -3.52 0.19
C ARG A 7 -0.85 -3.46 1.71
N GLY A 8 -1.75 -4.29 2.27
CA GLY A 8 -1.87 -4.50 3.71
C GLY A 8 -2.90 -3.62 4.41
N GLY A 9 -3.45 -2.61 3.73
CA GLY A 9 -4.37 -1.65 4.35
C GLY A 9 -3.66 -0.74 5.36
N GLY A 10 -4.43 -0.09 6.22
CA GLY A 10 -3.95 0.81 7.26
C GLY A 10 -4.99 0.98 8.36
N TRP A 11 -4.70 1.82 9.35
CA TRP A 11 -5.64 2.15 10.42
C TRP A 11 -6.82 3.01 9.92
N VAL A 12 -6.69 3.60 8.73
CA VAL A 12 -7.75 4.32 8.02
C VAL A 12 -8.33 3.41 6.93
N GLY A 13 -9.66 3.26 6.94
CA GLY A 13 -10.40 2.58 5.88
C GLY A 13 -11.10 1.31 6.33
N TYR A 14 -11.79 0.67 5.40
CA TYR A 14 -12.61 -0.50 5.70
C TYR A 14 -11.78 -1.79 5.79
N PRO A 15 -12.22 -2.80 6.56
CA PRO A 15 -11.51 -4.07 6.74
C PRO A 15 -11.19 -4.81 5.43
N GLU A 16 -12.01 -4.65 4.39
CA GLU A 16 -11.76 -5.23 3.07
C GLU A 16 -10.47 -4.73 2.40
N HIS A 17 -9.95 -3.56 2.80
CA HIS A 17 -8.70 -3.02 2.30
C HIS A 17 -7.48 -3.80 2.82
N CYS A 18 -7.61 -4.44 3.98
CA CYS A 18 -6.58 -5.28 4.58
C CYS A 18 -6.51 -6.69 3.96
N ARG A 19 -7.44 -7.05 3.06
CA ARG A 19 -7.40 -8.35 2.37
C ARG A 19 -6.14 -8.48 1.51
N VAL A 20 -5.49 -9.64 1.56
CA VAL A 20 -4.25 -9.93 0.80
C VAL A 20 -4.40 -9.71 -0.70
N ALA A 21 -5.59 -10.04 -1.24
CA ALA A 21 -5.92 -9.88 -2.65
C ALA A 21 -6.12 -8.41 -3.09
N ARG A 22 -6.31 -7.48 -2.15
CA ARG A 22 -6.52 -6.07 -2.46
C ARG A 22 -5.22 -5.42 -2.95
N ARG A 23 -5.31 -4.64 -4.02
CA ARG A 23 -4.18 -3.93 -4.63
C ARG A 23 -4.53 -2.46 -4.80
N HIS A 24 -4.23 -1.64 -3.80
CA HIS A 24 -4.44 -0.20 -3.88
C HIS A 24 -3.41 0.42 -4.84
N ARG A 25 -3.83 1.39 -5.63
CA ARG A 25 -2.99 2.07 -6.64
C ARG A 25 -2.95 3.55 -6.30
N ASN A 26 -1.75 4.08 -6.04
CA ASN A 26 -1.53 5.50 -5.79
C ASN A 26 -0.48 6.06 -6.75
N ASN A 27 -0.52 7.38 -6.95
CA ASN A 27 0.56 8.07 -7.66
C ASN A 27 1.87 7.84 -6.87
N PRO A 28 3.00 7.54 -7.54
CA PRO A 28 4.31 7.46 -6.89
C PRO A 28 4.63 8.62 -5.94
N ASP A 29 4.15 9.83 -6.23
CA ASP A 29 4.41 11.04 -5.44
C ASP A 29 3.42 11.24 -4.28
N THR A 30 2.40 10.38 -4.16
CA THR A 30 1.44 10.44 -3.06
C THR A 30 2.12 10.15 -1.74
N ARG A 31 2.11 11.14 -0.84
CA ARG A 31 2.59 11.02 0.53
C ARG A 31 1.40 11.12 1.47
N ASP A 32 1.16 10.05 2.23
CA ASP A 32 0.07 9.99 3.18
C ASP A 32 0.57 9.36 4.49
N ILE A 33 0.05 9.84 5.62
CA ILE A 33 0.43 9.42 6.97
C ILE A 33 0.10 7.95 7.26
N HIS A 34 -0.81 7.36 6.51
CA HIS A 34 -1.21 5.96 6.67
C HIS A 34 -0.59 5.03 5.61
N ILE A 35 0.37 5.52 4.83
CA ILE A 35 1.10 4.73 3.81
C ILE A 35 2.56 4.57 4.25
N GLY A 36 3.04 3.32 4.24
CA GLY A 36 4.43 2.96 4.51
C GLY A 36 4.94 1.85 3.59
N PHE A 37 6.12 1.32 3.89
CA PHE A 37 6.71 0.21 3.15
C PHE A 37 7.44 -0.76 4.09
N ARG A 38 7.61 -2.01 3.63
CA ARG A 38 8.41 -3.03 4.30
C ARG A 38 9.62 -3.32 3.43
N LEU A 39 10.81 -3.25 4.01
CA LEU A 39 12.06 -3.61 3.34
C LEU A 39 12.11 -5.12 3.06
N VAL A 40 12.75 -5.49 1.96
CA VAL A 40 13.05 -6.88 1.60
C VAL A 40 14.51 -6.90 1.14
N PHE A 41 15.28 -7.87 1.61
CA PHE A 41 16.64 -8.13 1.19
C PHE A 41 16.73 -9.55 0.65
N VAL A 42 17.47 -9.74 -0.45
CA VAL A 42 17.79 -11.04 -1.03
C VAL A 42 19.32 -11.16 -0.97
N PRO A 43 19.88 -12.23 -0.37
CA PRO A 43 21.33 -12.44 -0.30
C PRO A 43 22.00 -12.48 -1.67
#